data_AF-A0A6G3CBB9-F1
#
_entry.id   AF-A0A6G3CBB9-F1
#
_cell.length_a   1.000
_cell.length_b   1.000
_cell.length_c   1.000
_cell.angle_alpha   90.00
_cell.angle_beta   90.00
_cell.angle_gamma   90.00
#
_symmetry.space_group_name_H-M   'P 1'
#
loop_
_entity.id
_entity.type
_entity.pdbx_description
1 polymer ?
#
loop_
_entity_poly.entity_id
_entity_poly.type
_entity_poly.pdbx_seq_one_letter_code
_entity_poly.pdbx_strand_id
1 'polypeptide(L)'
;MVSSEYERRIADRFATFDQDGNGYIDREDFYGAAKALLTEFAVTARSDKGQALYGGAEAFWQGMAGIADRDGDQRITREEFVTGAVKRLRDNPDRFAEIARPFLHAALDVADTDGDGAATVEEAGRVLKCLGVPEDAAGPAAAALDADGDGKVGEAEVVPAFARYFTVPE
;
A
#
# COMPACT_ATOMS: atom_id res chain seq x y z
N MET A 1 9.27 -18.95 19.92
CA MET A 1 9.92 -18.64 18.62
C MET A 1 8.88 -18.21 17.58
N VAL A 2 7.71 -18.85 17.49
CA VAL A 2 6.61 -18.42 16.60
C VAL A 2 6.08 -17.02 16.94
N SER A 3 5.89 -16.69 18.23
CA SER A 3 5.42 -15.35 18.68
C SER A 3 6.30 -14.19 18.18
N SER A 4 7.63 -14.38 18.17
CA SER A 4 8.56 -13.30 17.80
C SER A 4 8.62 -13.04 16.30
N GLU A 5 8.46 -14.07 15.46
CA GLU A 5 8.39 -13.87 14.01
C GLU A 5 7.04 -13.29 13.58
N TYR A 6 5.95 -13.72 14.23
CA TYR A 6 4.62 -13.18 14.02
C TYR A 6 4.55 -11.68 14.39
N GLU A 7 5.06 -11.30 15.56
CA GLU A 7 5.16 -9.91 16.01
C GLU A 7 6.03 -9.07 15.05
N ARG A 8 7.16 -9.62 14.58
CA ARG A 8 8.01 -8.92 13.61
C ARG A 8 7.26 -8.66 12.30
N ARG A 9 6.55 -9.65 11.76
CA ARG A 9 5.77 -9.48 10.53
C ARG A 9 4.68 -8.42 10.69
N ILE A 10 3.99 -8.37 11.83
CA ILE A 10 3.00 -7.31 12.09
C ILE A 10 3.67 -5.94 12.16
N ALA A 11 4.81 -5.83 12.84
CA ALA A 11 5.57 -4.58 12.89
C ALA A 11 6.00 -4.13 11.47
N ASP A 12 6.42 -5.07 10.61
CA ASP A 12 6.75 -4.77 9.21
C ASP A 12 5.51 -4.28 8.43
N ARG A 13 4.31 -4.83 8.69
CA ARG A 13 3.06 -4.35 8.07
C ARG A 13 2.66 -2.97 8.57
N PHE A 14 2.82 -2.72 9.87
CA PHE A 14 2.56 -1.41 10.45
C PHE A 14 3.49 -0.35 9.82
N ALA A 15 4.79 -0.66 9.72
CA ALA A 15 5.79 0.23 9.11
C ALA A 15 5.56 0.48 7.60
N THR A 16 4.77 -0.36 6.93
CA THR A 16 4.37 -0.09 5.54
C THR A 16 3.35 1.06 5.46
N PHE A 17 2.59 1.31 6.54
CA PHE A 17 1.60 2.37 6.60
C PHE A 17 2.10 3.63 7.32
N ASP A 18 2.92 3.48 8.37
CA ASP A 18 3.59 4.59 9.07
C ASP A 18 4.80 5.08 8.24
N GLN A 19 4.51 5.91 7.24
CA GLN A 19 5.46 6.35 6.20
C GLN A 19 6.43 7.40 6.72
N ASP A 20 6.02 8.23 7.68
CA ASP A 20 6.90 9.22 8.31
C ASP A 20 7.65 8.68 9.55
N GLY A 21 7.26 7.51 10.07
CA GLY A 21 7.91 6.83 11.18
C GLY A 21 7.61 7.45 12.54
N ASN A 22 6.53 8.23 12.67
CA ASN A 22 6.15 8.91 13.91
C ASN A 22 5.55 7.96 14.97
N GLY A 23 5.28 6.70 14.60
CA GLY A 23 4.84 5.63 15.50
C GLY A 23 3.33 5.40 15.56
N TYR A 24 2.55 6.12 14.76
CA TYR A 24 1.12 5.91 14.52
C TYR A 24 0.83 6.07 13.03
N ILE A 25 -0.23 5.43 12.54
CA ILE A 25 -0.67 5.64 11.15
C ILE A 25 -1.72 6.74 11.15
N ASP A 26 -1.52 7.78 10.35
CA ASP A 26 -2.49 8.86 10.17
C ASP A 26 -2.79 9.15 8.70
N ARG A 27 -3.62 10.16 8.46
CA ARG A 27 -3.96 10.61 7.11
C ARG A 27 -2.75 11.13 6.33
N GLU A 28 -1.81 11.78 7.00
CA GLU A 28 -0.65 12.39 6.37
C GLU A 28 0.32 11.34 5.81
N ASP A 29 0.38 10.14 6.39
CA ASP A 29 1.12 9.02 5.81
C ASP A 29 0.65 8.67 4.38
N PHE A 30 -0.66 8.56 4.19
CA PHE A 30 -1.26 8.22 2.89
C PHE A 30 -1.09 9.36 1.88
N TYR A 31 -1.24 10.61 2.33
CA TYR A 31 -0.98 11.79 1.50
C TYR A 31 0.51 11.91 1.14
N GLY A 32 1.39 11.59 2.08
CA GLY A 32 2.84 11.56 1.90
C GLY A 32 3.25 10.55 0.83
N ALA A 33 2.74 9.32 0.92
CA ALA A 33 2.93 8.28 -0.08
C ALA A 33 2.44 8.71 -1.47
N ALA A 34 1.22 9.26 -1.57
CA ALA A 34 0.68 9.78 -2.83
C ALA A 34 1.58 10.89 -3.41
N LYS A 35 2.02 11.84 -2.58
CA LYS A 35 2.90 12.93 -3.01
C LYS A 35 4.27 12.43 -3.49
N ALA A 36 4.84 11.42 -2.83
CA ALA A 36 6.09 10.80 -3.22
C ALA A 36 5.98 10.18 -4.62
N LEU A 37 4.92 9.40 -4.87
CA LEU A 37 4.65 8.81 -6.18
C LEU A 37 4.51 9.86 -7.28
N LEU A 38 3.72 10.93 -7.05
CA LEU A 38 3.58 12.00 -8.04
C LEU A 38 4.90 12.69 -8.36
N THR A 39 5.77 12.83 -7.35
CA THR A 39 7.09 13.43 -7.53
C THR A 39 8.00 12.52 -8.35
N GLU A 40 8.05 11.22 -8.01
CA GLU A 40 8.86 10.21 -8.69
C GLU A 40 8.52 10.08 -10.18
N PHE A 41 7.22 10.12 -10.51
CA PHE A 41 6.74 9.97 -11.89
C PHE A 41 6.48 11.31 -12.59
N ALA A 42 6.89 12.43 -11.98
CA ALA A 42 6.71 13.79 -12.51
C ALA A 42 5.24 14.13 -12.90
N VAL A 43 4.27 13.54 -12.20
CA VAL A 43 2.84 13.78 -12.43
C VAL A 43 2.39 15.00 -11.62
N THR A 44 1.72 15.94 -12.28
CA THR A 44 1.21 17.15 -11.62
C THR A 44 0.05 16.80 -10.69
N ALA A 45 0.12 17.21 -9.42
CA ALA A 45 -0.93 16.93 -8.42
C ALA A 45 -2.37 17.33 -8.85
N ARG A 46 -2.50 18.40 -9.65
CA ARG A 46 -3.81 18.89 -10.15
C ARG A 46 -4.29 18.21 -11.43
N SER A 47 -3.53 17.28 -12.01
CA SER A 47 -3.99 16.48 -13.16
C SER A 47 -5.04 15.45 -12.71
N ASP A 48 -5.73 14.84 -13.67
CA ASP A 48 -6.70 13.79 -13.39
C ASP A 48 -6.06 12.60 -12.64
N LYS A 49 -4.88 12.13 -13.09
CA LYS A 49 -4.10 11.08 -12.40
C LYS A 49 -3.72 11.51 -10.97
N GLY A 50 -3.29 12.77 -10.80
CA GLY A 50 -2.93 13.32 -9.50
C GLY A 50 -4.09 13.39 -8.51
N GLN A 51 -5.25 13.86 -8.98
CA GLN A 51 -6.46 13.92 -8.16
C GLN A 51 -7.00 12.51 -7.84
N ALA A 52 -6.95 11.58 -8.80
CA ALA A 52 -7.33 10.19 -8.58
C ALA A 52 -6.47 9.53 -7.50
N LEU A 53 -5.15 9.75 -7.51
CA LEU A 53 -4.24 9.18 -6.51
C LEU A 53 -4.52 9.73 -5.10
N TYR A 54 -4.70 11.05 -4.94
CA TYR A 54 -5.07 11.62 -3.63
C TYR A 54 -6.45 11.16 -3.17
N GLY A 55 -7.42 11.06 -4.07
CA GLY A 55 -8.75 10.53 -3.75
C GLY A 55 -8.69 9.07 -3.31
N GLY A 56 -7.89 8.24 -3.97
CA GLY A 56 -7.64 6.86 -3.59
C GLY A 56 -6.94 6.74 -2.24
N ALA A 57 -5.94 7.59 -1.97
CA ALA A 57 -5.22 7.64 -0.70
C ALA A 57 -6.16 8.01 0.46
N GLU A 58 -7.01 9.02 0.29
CA GLU A 58 -8.01 9.41 1.28
C GLU A 58 -9.03 8.28 1.51
N ALA A 59 -9.57 7.68 0.44
CA ALA A 59 -10.50 6.56 0.57
C ALA A 59 -9.88 5.38 1.32
N PHE A 60 -8.60 5.10 1.06
CA PHE A 60 -7.88 4.04 1.73
C PHE A 60 -7.66 4.35 3.22
N TRP A 61 -7.23 5.57 3.55
CA TRP A 61 -7.13 6.05 4.93
C TRP A 61 -8.46 5.89 5.69
N GLN A 62 -9.56 6.41 5.13
CA GLN A 62 -10.88 6.36 5.76
C GLN A 62 -11.34 4.91 6.01
N GLY A 63 -11.11 4.03 5.03
CA GLY A 63 -11.44 2.62 5.19
C GLY A 63 -10.60 1.92 6.26
N MET A 64 -9.32 2.29 6.41
CA MET A 64 -8.45 1.76 7.46
C MET A 64 -8.83 2.28 8.84
N ALA A 65 -9.03 3.60 8.99
CA ALA A 65 -9.46 4.22 10.23
C ALA A 65 -10.78 3.62 10.71
N GLY A 66 -11.78 3.46 9.83
CA GLY A 66 -13.06 2.81 10.19
C GLY A 66 -12.94 1.34 10.65
N ILE A 67 -11.79 0.70 10.46
CA ILE A 67 -11.50 -0.66 10.95
C ILE A 67 -10.74 -0.65 12.26
N ALA A 68 -9.74 0.23 12.38
CA ALA A 68 -8.70 0.12 13.39
C ALA A 68 -8.74 1.24 14.44
N ASP A 69 -9.09 2.46 14.07
CA ASP A 69 -9.19 3.61 14.99
C ASP A 69 -10.39 3.38 15.92
N ARG A 70 -10.10 3.07 17.20
CA ARG A 70 -11.13 2.67 18.17
C ARG A 70 -11.61 3.82 19.01
N ASP A 71 -10.74 4.77 19.32
CA ASP A 71 -11.05 5.91 20.16
C ASP A 71 -11.45 7.16 19.36
N GLY A 72 -11.26 7.15 18.04
CA GLY A 72 -11.68 8.19 17.11
C GLY A 72 -10.75 9.39 17.09
N ASP A 73 -9.50 9.26 17.55
CA ASP A 73 -8.53 10.35 17.58
C ASP A 73 -7.87 10.63 16.21
N GLN A 74 -8.25 9.88 15.17
CA GLN A 74 -7.72 9.95 13.81
C GLN A 74 -6.26 9.52 13.70
N ARG A 75 -5.81 8.66 14.62
CA ARG A 75 -4.52 8.00 14.58
C ARG A 75 -4.75 6.53 14.86
N ILE A 76 -3.95 5.68 14.23
CA ILE A 76 -3.98 4.24 14.49
C ILE A 76 -2.67 3.89 15.14
N THR A 77 -2.71 3.66 16.45
CA THR A 77 -1.55 3.18 17.20
C THR A 77 -1.20 1.74 16.80
N ARG A 78 0.00 1.28 17.16
CA ARG A 78 0.39 -0.12 16.97
C ARG A 78 -0.57 -1.10 17.65
N GLU A 79 -1.08 -0.75 18.82
CA GLU A 79 -2.03 -1.57 19.58
C GLU A 79 -3.37 -1.68 18.84
N GLU A 80 -3.89 -0.58 18.32
CA GLU A 80 -5.11 -0.55 17.50
C GLU A 80 -4.95 -1.28 16.18
N PHE A 81 -3.78 -1.17 15.54
CA PHE A 81 -3.48 -1.93 14.34
C PHE A 81 -3.49 -3.44 14.61
N VAL A 82 -2.83 -3.90 15.67
CA VAL A 82 -2.78 -5.33 16.06
C VAL A 82 -4.17 -5.85 16.43
N THR A 83 -4.92 -5.11 17.25
CA THR A 83 -6.21 -5.58 17.80
C THR A 83 -7.37 -5.40 16.82
N GLY A 84 -7.32 -4.39 15.96
CA GLY A 84 -8.35 -4.04 14.98
C GLY A 84 -8.04 -4.55 13.58
N ALA A 85 -6.96 -4.05 12.97
CA ALA A 85 -6.64 -4.30 11.57
C ALA A 85 -6.17 -5.75 11.33
N VAL A 86 -5.19 -6.26 12.07
CA VAL A 86 -4.59 -7.59 11.81
C VAL A 86 -5.63 -8.72 11.80
N LYS A 87 -6.59 -8.67 12.72
CA LYS A 87 -7.69 -9.65 12.71
C LYS A 87 -8.55 -9.54 11.44
N ARG A 88 -8.94 -8.33 11.03
CA ARG A 88 -9.72 -8.13 9.80
C ARG A 88 -8.94 -8.51 8.54
N LEU A 89 -7.65 -8.16 8.49
CA LEU A 89 -6.73 -8.53 7.41
C LEU A 89 -6.67 -10.04 7.23
N ARG A 90 -6.70 -10.79 8.33
CA ARG A 90 -6.73 -12.26 8.32
C ARG A 90 -8.10 -12.83 7.93
N ASP A 91 -9.16 -12.33 8.54
CA ASP A 91 -10.50 -12.92 8.40
C ASP A 91 -11.14 -12.57 7.03
N ASN A 92 -10.80 -11.41 6.44
CA ASN A 92 -11.38 -10.91 5.19
C ASN A 92 -10.33 -10.16 4.34
N PRO A 93 -9.24 -10.80 3.91
CA PRO A 93 -8.16 -10.14 3.19
C PRO A 93 -8.61 -9.48 1.89
N ASP A 94 -9.46 -10.15 1.12
CA ASP A 94 -9.97 -9.62 -0.15
C ASP A 94 -10.77 -8.33 0.07
N ARG A 95 -11.60 -8.26 1.13
CA ARG A 95 -12.35 -7.03 1.45
C ARG A 95 -11.43 -5.87 1.81
N PHE A 96 -10.30 -6.14 2.48
CA PHE A 96 -9.34 -5.08 2.77
C PHE A 96 -8.62 -4.61 1.50
N ALA A 97 -8.28 -5.54 0.60
CA ALA A 97 -7.68 -5.19 -0.68
C ALA A 97 -8.64 -4.36 -1.55
N GLU A 98 -9.96 -4.61 -1.49
CA GLU A 98 -10.96 -3.75 -2.15
C GLU A 98 -10.98 -2.32 -1.61
N ILE A 99 -10.69 -2.11 -0.32
CA ILE A 99 -10.56 -0.76 0.25
C ILE A 99 -9.34 -0.03 -0.35
N ALA A 100 -8.23 -0.76 -0.55
CA ALA A 100 -7.02 -0.21 -1.14
C ALA A 100 -7.08 -0.10 -2.68
N ARG A 101 -8.00 -0.81 -3.35
CA ARG A 101 -8.08 -0.91 -4.82
C ARG A 101 -8.05 0.46 -5.53
N PRO A 102 -8.80 1.50 -5.12
CA PRO A 102 -8.73 2.80 -5.77
C PRO A 102 -7.34 3.44 -5.71
N PHE A 103 -6.64 3.31 -4.58
CA PHE A 103 -5.26 3.78 -4.44
C PHE A 103 -4.30 2.97 -5.31
N LEU A 104 -4.40 1.64 -5.28
CA LEU A 104 -3.55 0.75 -6.06
C LEU A 104 -3.70 0.99 -7.57
N HIS A 105 -4.94 1.14 -8.05
CA HIS A 105 -5.23 1.47 -9.44
C HIS A 105 -4.60 2.81 -9.84
N ALA A 106 -4.83 3.87 -9.04
CA ALA A 106 -4.28 5.19 -9.35
C ALA A 106 -2.74 5.22 -9.26
N ALA A 107 -2.12 4.42 -8.38
CA ALA A 107 -0.68 4.31 -8.29
C ALA A 107 -0.08 3.65 -9.55
N LEU A 108 -0.72 2.59 -10.06
CA LEU A 108 -0.34 1.98 -11.34
C LEU A 108 -0.52 2.94 -12.51
N ASP A 109 -1.64 3.66 -12.56
CA ASP A 109 -1.88 4.66 -13.61
C ASP A 109 -0.86 5.82 -13.56
N VAL A 110 -0.43 6.24 -12.36
CA VAL A 110 0.66 7.23 -12.21
C VAL A 110 2.00 6.66 -12.68
N ALA A 111 2.24 5.37 -12.46
CA ALA A 111 3.47 4.68 -12.85
C ALA A 111 3.54 4.32 -14.33
N ASP A 112 2.40 4.13 -14.99
CA ASP A 112 2.25 3.88 -16.43
C ASP A 112 2.61 5.15 -17.23
N THR A 113 3.88 5.24 -17.62
CA THR A 113 4.42 6.43 -18.31
C THR A 113 4.19 6.43 -19.81
N ASP A 114 3.97 5.27 -20.43
CA ASP A 114 3.70 5.14 -21.87
C ASP A 114 2.20 5.05 -22.22
N GLY A 115 1.35 4.87 -21.21
CA GLY A 115 -0.10 4.90 -21.30
C GLY A 115 -0.71 3.64 -21.89
N ASP A 116 -0.02 2.50 -21.80
CA ASP A 116 -0.51 1.23 -22.35
C ASP A 116 -1.42 0.44 -21.40
N GLY A 117 -1.69 0.99 -20.21
CA GLY A 117 -2.66 0.49 -19.25
C GLY A 117 -2.06 -0.41 -18.17
N ALA A 118 -0.75 -0.59 -18.13
CA ALA A 118 -0.06 -1.33 -17.10
C ALA A 118 1.33 -0.74 -16.82
N ALA A 119 1.82 -0.89 -15.58
CA ALA A 119 3.18 -0.51 -15.25
C ALA A 119 4.15 -1.63 -15.63
N THR A 120 5.32 -1.32 -16.15
CA THR A 120 6.40 -2.29 -16.28
C THR A 120 6.88 -2.77 -14.89
N VAL A 121 7.54 -3.94 -14.82
CA VAL A 121 8.17 -4.40 -13.56
C VAL A 121 9.15 -3.37 -13.00
N GLU A 122 9.86 -2.63 -13.86
CA GLU A 122 10.76 -1.56 -13.43
C GLU A 122 10.01 -0.39 -12.78
N GLU A 123 8.93 0.09 -13.40
CA GLU A 123 8.07 1.14 -12.85
C GLU A 123 7.40 0.69 -11.54
N ALA A 124 6.92 -0.54 -11.46
CA ALA A 124 6.39 -1.12 -10.22
C ALA A 124 7.46 -1.14 -9.11
N GLY A 125 8.72 -1.44 -9.45
CA GLY A 125 9.85 -1.34 -8.50
C GLY A 125 10.05 0.08 -7.96
N ARG A 126 9.92 1.11 -8.81
CA ARG A 126 10.00 2.52 -8.40
C ARG A 126 8.84 2.93 -7.49
N VAL A 127 7.62 2.44 -7.78
CA VAL A 127 6.46 2.59 -6.88
C VAL A 127 6.76 2.01 -5.51
N LEU A 128 7.26 0.77 -5.43
CA LEU A 128 7.58 0.12 -4.16
C LEU A 128 8.62 0.89 -3.35
N LYS A 129 9.68 1.42 -4.00
CA LYS A 129 10.67 2.29 -3.34
C LYS A 129 10.03 3.54 -2.74
N CYS A 130 9.11 4.18 -3.46
CA CYS A 130 8.37 5.35 -2.96
C CYS A 130 7.49 5.04 -1.75
N LEU A 131 7.03 3.79 -1.63
CA LEU A 131 6.23 3.30 -0.51
C LEU A 131 7.08 2.73 0.64
N GLY A 132 8.40 3.00 0.64
CA GLY A 132 9.31 2.63 1.72
C GLY A 132 9.92 1.23 1.61
N VAL A 133 9.73 0.52 0.50
CA VAL A 133 10.39 -0.78 0.31
C VAL A 133 11.89 -0.57 0.07
N PRO A 134 12.78 -1.26 0.80
CA PRO A 134 14.23 -1.15 0.63
C PRO A 134 14.68 -1.40 -0.81
N GLU A 135 15.73 -0.71 -1.24
CA GLU A 135 16.22 -0.75 -2.62
C GLU A 135 16.58 -2.16 -3.11
N ASP A 136 17.20 -2.97 -2.24
CA ASP A 136 17.57 -4.35 -2.52
C ASP A 136 16.37 -5.31 -2.56
N ALA A 137 15.24 -4.93 -1.95
CA ALA A 137 14.00 -5.71 -1.92
C ALA A 137 12.99 -5.29 -2.99
N ALA A 138 13.01 -4.03 -3.45
CA ALA A 138 12.01 -3.48 -4.35
C ALA A 138 11.98 -4.17 -5.72
N GLY A 139 13.15 -4.44 -6.33
CA GLY A 139 13.25 -5.15 -7.60
C GLY A 139 12.70 -6.58 -7.52
N PRO A 140 13.19 -7.42 -6.59
CA PRO A 140 12.64 -8.76 -6.38
C PRO A 140 11.14 -8.77 -6.04
N ALA A 141 10.66 -7.80 -5.25
CA ALA A 141 9.24 -7.69 -4.93
C ALA A 141 8.40 -7.34 -6.16
N ALA A 142 8.85 -6.40 -6.99
CA ALA A 142 8.16 -6.05 -8.24
C ALA A 142 8.13 -7.23 -9.23
N ALA A 143 9.23 -7.95 -9.37
CA ALA A 143 9.27 -9.15 -10.20
C ALA A 143 8.35 -10.28 -9.69
N ALA A 144 8.06 -10.32 -8.39
CA ALA A 144 7.11 -11.26 -7.80
C ALA A 144 5.64 -10.81 -7.95
N LEU A 145 5.39 -9.57 -8.34
CA LEU A 145 4.05 -9.07 -8.67
C LEU A 145 3.62 -9.51 -10.07
N ASP A 146 4.55 -9.54 -11.03
CA ASP A 146 4.37 -10.06 -12.39
C ASP A 146 4.20 -11.59 -12.33
N ALA A 147 2.94 -12.02 -12.21
CA ALA A 147 2.59 -13.40 -11.91
C ALA A 147 2.48 -14.25 -13.18
N ASP A 148 2.17 -13.64 -14.31
CA ASP A 148 2.08 -14.31 -15.61
C ASP A 148 3.36 -14.21 -16.46
N GLY A 149 4.31 -13.36 -16.06
CA GLY A 149 5.62 -13.23 -16.66
C GLY A 149 5.62 -12.43 -17.95
N ASP A 150 4.63 -11.55 -18.16
CA ASP A 150 4.54 -10.71 -19.35
C ASP A 150 5.43 -9.45 -19.29
N GLY A 151 6.09 -9.22 -18.16
CA GLY A 151 6.97 -8.08 -17.91
C GLY A 151 6.25 -6.83 -17.40
N LYS A 152 4.96 -6.94 -17.10
CA LYS A 152 4.11 -5.86 -16.60
C LYS A 152 3.47 -6.25 -15.28
N VAL A 153 2.94 -5.25 -14.60
CA VAL A 153 2.22 -5.38 -13.34
C VAL A 153 0.89 -4.64 -13.49
N GLY A 154 -0.19 -5.40 -13.53
CA GLY A 154 -1.55 -4.91 -13.64
C GLY A 154 -2.31 -4.93 -12.32
N GLU A 155 -3.49 -4.30 -12.31
CA GLU A 155 -4.39 -4.29 -11.14
C GLU A 155 -4.82 -5.71 -10.73
N ALA A 156 -5.02 -6.60 -11.70
CA ALA A 156 -5.39 -8.00 -11.49
C ALA A 156 -4.33 -8.78 -10.68
N GLU A 157 -3.08 -8.32 -10.66
CA GLU A 157 -1.97 -8.94 -9.96
C GLU A 157 -1.67 -8.24 -8.64
N VAL A 158 -1.66 -6.90 -8.66
CA VAL A 158 -1.31 -6.08 -7.49
C VAL A 158 -2.34 -6.20 -6.37
N VAL A 159 -3.64 -6.25 -6.69
CA VAL A 159 -4.70 -6.32 -5.68
C VAL A 159 -4.66 -7.63 -4.88
N PRO A 160 -4.61 -8.82 -5.50
CA PRO A 160 -4.47 -10.06 -4.73
C PRO A 160 -3.10 -10.19 -4.08
N ALA A 161 -2.02 -9.63 -4.66
CA ALA A 161 -0.71 -9.61 -4.02
C ALA A 161 -0.71 -8.77 -2.73
N PHE A 162 -1.38 -7.62 -2.76
CA PHE A 162 -1.59 -6.76 -1.60
C PHE A 162 -2.37 -7.50 -0.51
N ALA A 163 -3.47 -8.18 -0.86
CA ALA A 163 -4.24 -9.02 0.07
C ALA A 163 -3.36 -10.08 0.75
N ARG A 164 -2.57 -10.81 -0.05
CA ARG A 164 -1.63 -11.84 0.45
C ARG A 164 -0.56 -11.24 1.36
N TYR A 165 0.01 -10.10 1.01
CA TYR A 165 1.06 -9.46 1.79
C TYR A 165 0.58 -9.10 3.19
N PHE A 166 -0.59 -8.48 3.30
CA PHE A 166 -1.15 -8.05 4.59
C PHE A 166 -1.83 -9.18 5.40
N THR A 167 -2.01 -10.36 4.80
CA THR A 167 -2.40 -11.56 5.53
C THR A 167 -1.17 -12.14 6.24
N VAL A 168 -1.00 -11.85 7.54
CA VAL A 168 0.11 -12.38 8.33
C VAL A 168 -0.24 -13.81 8.81
N PRO A 169 0.45 -14.86 8.33
CA PRO A 169 0.25 -16.23 8.82
C PRO A 169 0.79 -16.36 10.24
N GLU A 170 0.15 -17.22 11.05
CA GLU A 170 0.61 -17.59 12.41
C GLU A 170 1.89 -18.43 12.38
#